data_AF-A0A6H0SLX8-F1
#
_entry.id   AF-A0A6H0SLX8-F1
#
_cell.length_a   1.000
_cell.length_b   1.000
_cell.length_c   1.000
_cell.angle_alpha   90.00
_cell.angle_beta   90.00
_cell.angle_gamma   90.00
#
_symmetry.space_group_name_H-M   'P 1'
#
loop_
_entity.id
_entity.type
_entity.pdbx_description
1 polymer ?
#
loop_
_entity_poly.entity_id
_entity_poly.type
_entity_poly.pdbx_seq_one_letter_code
_entity_poly.pdbx_strand_id
1 'polypeptide(L)'
;MASKKRQSKKNSGAGNPAKAAQRGRSVYRIQVEQYVDSLREDYTAWVSATVPAFSPEDAATAANAQLFAIGAVGAEYAQKASSSNLRDIDLDLFGESLAEHLMGLPDSLAPEPIFVSWLDYLNFLEERDLWEGEAEDFEALREMLEDTLDGFAEGDAEICELLRETELFNKVKAFALALGDGVDMSDDSEVGSKARARVLTALGLDPKALDADAPAPLVFTYIWGAARLSVVDFDGPMMTLDEESYDLLVDGDQAASAQILFEMAVGCVQAHLNPAFDVTLRDEAHYLVLRNLLVTASTGRDGDLEGLRRNVGPKNYDAVLPEAQAAMDSLVGYGLLAKDGDTYSIDERLVPVISAGITEVETFFEEAE
;
A
#
# COMPACT_ATOMS: atom_id res chain seq x y z
N MET A 1 49.22 -35.87 50.81
CA MET A 1 48.39 -35.03 49.91
C MET A 1 49.00 -35.04 48.53
N ALA A 2 48.33 -35.62 47.52
CA ALA A 2 48.61 -35.39 46.11
C ALA A 2 47.38 -35.79 45.29
N SER A 3 46.83 -34.80 44.58
CA SER A 3 45.60 -34.82 43.80
C SER A 3 45.73 -35.66 42.52
N LYS A 4 44.80 -36.59 42.28
CA LYS A 4 44.53 -37.15 40.94
C LYS A 4 43.39 -36.38 40.31
N LYS A 5 43.72 -35.46 39.38
CA LYS A 5 42.76 -34.80 38.49
C LYS A 5 42.08 -35.84 37.59
N ARG A 6 40.75 -35.94 37.66
CA ARG A 6 39.92 -36.60 36.65
C ARG A 6 39.89 -35.72 35.39
N GLN A 7 40.35 -36.25 34.26
CA GLN A 7 40.13 -35.70 32.93
C GLN A 7 38.64 -35.81 32.59
N SER A 8 37.92 -34.68 32.56
CA SER A 8 36.66 -34.59 31.83
C SER A 8 36.97 -34.32 30.35
N LYS A 9 36.45 -35.16 29.46
CA LYS A 9 36.47 -34.92 28.02
C LYS A 9 35.66 -33.67 27.72
N LYS A 10 36.32 -32.59 27.29
CA LYS A 10 35.69 -31.44 26.65
C LYS A 10 35.32 -31.84 25.22
N ASN A 11 34.04 -32.16 24.98
CA ASN A 11 33.49 -32.06 23.63
C ASN A 11 33.17 -30.58 23.39
N SER A 12 34.18 -29.82 22.95
CA SER A 12 34.05 -28.44 22.52
C SER A 12 34.60 -28.31 21.10
N GLY A 13 33.82 -28.78 20.13
CA GLY A 13 34.04 -28.49 18.71
C GLY A 13 33.66 -27.05 18.39
N ALA A 14 34.38 -26.44 17.46
CA ALA A 14 34.25 -25.05 17.02
C ALA A 14 33.04 -24.82 16.07
N GLY A 15 31.92 -25.52 16.31
CA GLY A 15 30.73 -25.47 15.45
C GLY A 15 29.42 -25.58 16.23
N ASN A 16 29.42 -25.18 17.50
CA ASN A 16 28.20 -25.19 18.32
C ASN A 16 27.52 -23.82 18.26
N PRO A 17 26.33 -23.68 17.61
CA PRO A 17 25.62 -22.40 17.43
C PRO A 17 25.37 -21.67 18.76
N ALA A 18 25.24 -22.43 19.86
CA ALA A 18 25.06 -21.90 21.21
C ALA A 18 26.22 -21.02 21.73
N LYS A 19 27.41 -21.08 21.13
CA LYS A 19 28.54 -20.18 21.47
C LYS A 19 28.67 -18.96 20.55
N ALA A 20 28.00 -18.96 19.40
CA ALA A 20 28.02 -17.86 18.44
C ALA A 20 26.90 -16.83 18.68
N ALA A 21 25.88 -17.19 19.46
CA ALA A 21 24.85 -16.25 19.88
C ALA A 21 25.47 -15.09 20.67
N GLN A 22 25.35 -13.86 20.14
CA GLN A 22 25.51 -12.65 20.94
C GLN A 22 24.61 -12.78 22.17
N ARG A 23 25.13 -12.43 23.36
CA ARG A 23 24.42 -12.57 24.63
C ARG A 23 22.98 -12.05 24.51
N GLY A 24 22.00 -12.95 24.63
CA GLY A 24 20.57 -12.61 24.63
C GLY A 24 19.77 -13.01 23.38
N ARG A 25 20.41 -13.45 22.28
CA ARG A 25 19.67 -13.94 21.10
C ARG A 25 19.37 -15.45 21.19
N SER A 26 18.18 -15.85 20.77
CA SER A 26 17.77 -17.27 20.68
C SER A 26 18.69 -18.03 19.73
N VAL A 27 19.13 -19.23 20.14
CA VAL A 27 19.98 -20.10 19.31
C VAL A 27 19.22 -20.60 18.09
N TYR A 28 17.93 -20.92 18.26
CA TYR A 28 17.06 -21.39 17.19
C TYR A 28 16.86 -20.33 16.11
N ARG A 29 16.70 -19.07 16.50
CA ARG A 29 16.64 -17.94 15.57
C ARG A 29 17.88 -17.84 14.69
N ILE A 30 19.07 -17.92 15.30
CA ILE A 30 20.33 -17.87 14.55
C ILE A 30 20.46 -19.06 13.61
N GLN A 31 19.99 -20.24 14.02
CA GLN A 31 20.00 -21.43 13.18
C GLN A 31 19.06 -21.30 11.97
N VAL A 32 17.89 -20.68 12.14
CA VAL A 32 17.00 -20.36 11.01
C VAL A 32 17.64 -19.34 10.07
N GLU A 33 18.20 -18.25 10.60
CA GLU A 33 18.89 -17.23 9.78
C GLU A 33 20.00 -17.88 8.93
N GLN A 34 20.79 -18.79 9.52
CA GLN A 34 21.83 -19.54 8.81
C GLN A 34 21.28 -20.54 7.79
N TYR A 35 20.16 -21.20 8.10
CA TYR A 35 19.52 -22.14 7.20
C TYR A 35 18.96 -21.44 5.97
N VAL A 36 18.21 -20.35 6.16
CA VAL A 36 17.65 -19.53 5.08
C VAL A 36 18.76 -18.96 4.19
N ASP A 37 19.83 -18.43 4.79
CA ASP A 37 21.02 -17.99 4.03
C ASP A 37 21.62 -19.12 3.18
N SER A 38 21.62 -20.35 3.68
CA SER A 38 22.18 -21.51 2.97
C SER A 38 21.34 -21.96 1.76
N LEU A 39 20.05 -21.58 1.71
CA LEU A 39 19.18 -21.89 0.58
C LEU A 39 19.37 -20.94 -0.60
N ARG A 40 20.05 -19.78 -0.42
CA ARG A 40 20.08 -18.69 -1.40
C ARG A 40 20.39 -19.14 -2.83
N GLU A 41 21.45 -19.92 -3.04
CA GLU A 41 21.83 -20.36 -4.39
C GLU A 41 20.80 -21.30 -5.02
N ASP A 42 20.30 -22.28 -4.24
CA ASP A 42 19.37 -23.29 -4.73
C ASP A 42 17.97 -22.73 -4.96
N TYR A 43 17.52 -21.85 -4.06
CA TYR A 43 16.25 -21.16 -4.16
C TYR A 43 16.24 -20.15 -5.32
N THR A 44 17.34 -19.43 -5.56
CA THR A 44 17.48 -18.56 -6.75
C THR A 44 17.38 -19.37 -8.05
N ALA A 45 18.02 -20.54 -8.09
CA ALA A 45 17.94 -21.44 -9.24
C ALA A 45 16.51 -21.97 -9.46
N TRP A 46 15.78 -22.25 -8.38
CA TRP A 46 14.37 -22.62 -8.44
C TRP A 46 13.49 -21.48 -8.96
N VAL A 47 13.59 -20.26 -8.38
CA VAL A 47 12.83 -19.07 -8.86
C VAL A 47 13.08 -18.81 -10.35
N SER A 48 14.34 -18.90 -10.80
CA SER A 48 14.68 -18.73 -12.22
C SER A 48 14.07 -19.79 -13.13
N ALA A 49 13.78 -21.00 -12.62
CA ALA A 49 13.14 -22.06 -13.38
C ALA A 49 11.60 -21.92 -13.38
N THR A 50 11.02 -21.48 -12.27
CA THR A 50 9.59 -21.31 -12.06
C THR A 50 9.03 -20.07 -12.76
N VAL A 51 9.85 -19.02 -12.92
CA VAL A 51 9.48 -17.78 -13.62
C VAL A 51 10.37 -17.57 -14.85
N PRO A 52 10.04 -18.15 -16.02
CA PRO A 52 10.90 -18.15 -17.20
C PRO A 52 11.19 -16.75 -17.79
N ALA A 53 10.41 -15.74 -17.41
CA ALA A 53 10.57 -14.36 -17.86
C ALA A 53 11.66 -13.60 -17.09
N PHE A 54 12.05 -14.07 -15.90
CA PHE A 54 13.04 -13.37 -15.09
C PHE A 54 14.44 -13.45 -15.70
N SER A 55 15.14 -12.32 -15.69
CA SER A 55 16.59 -12.35 -15.87
C SER A 55 17.26 -13.00 -14.64
N PRO A 56 18.52 -13.45 -14.74
CA PRO A 56 19.24 -13.97 -13.59
C PRO A 56 19.34 -12.98 -12.42
N GLU A 57 19.37 -11.67 -12.70
CA GLU A 57 19.43 -10.62 -11.69
C GLU A 57 18.07 -10.41 -11.00
N ASP A 58 16.97 -10.45 -11.78
CA ASP A 58 15.61 -10.36 -11.25
C ASP A 58 15.29 -11.57 -10.37
N ALA A 59 15.66 -12.78 -10.81
CA ALA A 59 15.47 -14.01 -10.04
C ALA A 59 16.24 -13.98 -8.71
N ALA A 60 17.49 -13.49 -8.71
CA ALA A 60 18.26 -13.32 -7.49
C ALA A 60 17.65 -12.27 -6.55
N THR A 61 17.12 -11.18 -7.10
CA THR A 61 16.46 -10.12 -6.33
C THR A 61 15.17 -10.64 -5.69
N ALA A 62 14.31 -11.29 -6.45
CA ALA A 62 13.08 -11.90 -5.97
C ALA A 62 13.37 -12.97 -4.90
N ALA A 63 14.29 -13.90 -5.18
CA ALA A 63 14.71 -14.92 -4.22
C ALA A 63 15.23 -14.33 -2.90
N ASN A 64 16.02 -13.25 -2.95
CA ASN A 64 16.51 -12.60 -1.74
C ASN A 64 15.38 -11.95 -0.93
N ALA A 65 14.42 -11.30 -1.60
CA ALA A 65 13.27 -10.70 -0.93
C ALA A 65 12.38 -11.77 -0.26
N GLN A 66 12.07 -12.85 -0.98
CA GLN A 66 11.29 -13.97 -0.46
C GLN A 66 11.98 -14.65 0.74
N LEU A 67 13.27 -14.98 0.60
CA LEU A 67 14.06 -15.58 1.70
C LEU A 67 14.16 -14.65 2.91
N PHE A 68 14.21 -13.33 2.71
CA PHE A 68 14.16 -12.39 3.82
C PHE A 68 12.83 -12.49 4.59
N ALA A 69 11.69 -12.52 3.90
CA ALA A 69 10.37 -12.67 4.52
C ALA A 69 10.22 -14.02 5.26
N ILE A 70 10.66 -15.11 4.63
CA ILE A 70 10.69 -16.45 5.24
C ILE A 70 11.58 -16.46 6.49
N GLY A 71 12.75 -15.83 6.42
CA GLY A 71 13.68 -15.72 7.54
C GLY A 71 13.12 -14.91 8.71
N ALA A 72 12.35 -13.84 8.45
CA ALA A 72 11.78 -12.97 9.47
C ALA A 72 10.72 -13.72 10.31
N VAL A 73 9.69 -14.28 9.66
CA VAL A 73 8.64 -15.04 10.33
C VAL A 73 9.20 -16.35 10.90
N GLY A 74 10.07 -17.04 10.15
CA GLY A 74 10.65 -18.32 10.56
C GLY A 74 11.54 -18.20 11.79
N ALA A 75 12.23 -17.07 11.95
CA ALA A 75 13.02 -16.76 13.15
C ALA A 75 12.15 -16.58 14.40
N GLU A 76 10.97 -15.97 14.25
CA GLU A 76 9.99 -15.79 15.32
C GLU A 76 9.36 -17.13 15.71
N TYR A 77 8.91 -17.90 14.72
CA TYR A 77 8.42 -19.27 14.91
C TYR A 77 9.44 -20.13 15.65
N ALA A 78 10.69 -20.13 15.18
CA ALA A 78 11.74 -20.97 15.77
C ALA A 78 12.04 -20.64 17.23
N GLN A 79 11.86 -19.38 17.62
CA GLN A 79 11.97 -18.98 19.01
C GLN A 79 10.80 -19.52 19.86
N LYS A 80 9.57 -19.49 19.36
CA LYS A 80 8.40 -20.01 20.07
C LYS A 80 8.40 -21.54 20.15
N ALA A 81 8.61 -22.21 19.02
CA ALA A 81 8.67 -23.65 18.91
C ALA A 81 9.90 -24.29 19.58
N SER A 82 10.91 -23.48 19.93
CA SER A 82 12.20 -23.99 20.40
C SER A 82 12.80 -25.02 19.44
N SER A 83 12.59 -24.82 18.14
CA SER A 83 13.01 -25.67 17.03
C SER A 83 13.47 -24.78 15.89
N SER A 84 14.56 -25.13 15.22
CA SER A 84 14.99 -24.43 14.00
C SER A 84 14.59 -25.16 12.72
N ASN A 85 13.74 -26.19 12.82
CA ASN A 85 13.30 -26.95 11.66
C ASN A 85 12.16 -26.21 10.97
N LEU A 86 12.41 -25.69 9.76
CA LEU A 86 11.37 -25.11 8.90
C LEU A 86 10.81 -26.12 7.88
N ARG A 87 11.16 -27.40 8.02
CA ARG A 87 10.63 -28.52 7.21
C ARG A 87 9.61 -29.36 7.98
N ASP A 88 9.35 -29.00 9.23
CA ASP A 88 8.42 -29.64 10.14
C ASP A 88 7.88 -28.52 11.05
N ILE A 89 6.73 -27.98 10.64
CA ILE A 89 6.16 -26.76 11.20
C ILE A 89 4.89 -27.10 11.97
N ASP A 90 4.87 -26.72 13.24
CA ASP A 90 3.64 -26.72 14.05
C ASP A 90 2.76 -25.55 13.61
N LEU A 91 1.57 -25.87 13.08
CA LEU A 91 0.64 -24.92 12.47
C LEU A 91 0.22 -23.81 13.44
N ASP A 92 -0.15 -24.18 14.68
CA ASP A 92 -0.64 -23.24 15.68
C ASP A 92 0.45 -22.23 16.05
N LEU A 93 1.66 -22.72 16.30
CA LEU A 93 2.80 -21.87 16.64
C LEU A 93 3.25 -21.00 15.47
N PHE A 94 3.16 -21.52 14.25
CA PHE A 94 3.45 -20.75 13.05
C PHE A 94 2.44 -19.62 12.85
N GLY A 95 1.14 -19.92 12.94
CA GLY A 95 0.08 -18.92 12.84
C GLY A 95 0.23 -17.82 13.89
N GLU A 96 0.58 -18.17 15.13
CA GLU A 96 0.84 -17.21 16.20
C GLU A 96 2.07 -16.32 15.90
N SER A 97 3.11 -16.87 15.30
CA SER A 97 4.29 -16.11 14.88
C SER A 97 4.04 -15.21 13.69
N LEU A 98 3.29 -15.70 12.69
CA LEU A 98 2.89 -14.91 11.54
C LEU A 98 2.03 -13.72 11.97
N ALA A 99 1.03 -13.93 12.83
CA ALA A 99 0.18 -12.86 13.34
C ALA A 99 0.96 -11.79 14.12
N GLU A 100 1.92 -12.19 14.97
CA GLU A 100 2.80 -11.25 15.67
C GLU A 100 3.68 -10.44 14.72
N HIS A 101 4.23 -11.09 13.71
CA HIS A 101 5.03 -10.43 12.69
C HIS A 101 4.21 -9.37 11.95
N LEU A 102 3.00 -9.73 11.52
CA LEU A 102 2.08 -8.85 10.81
C LEU A 102 1.67 -7.63 11.66
N MET A 103 1.40 -7.81 12.95
CA MET A 103 1.11 -6.69 13.87
C MET A 103 2.29 -5.73 14.06
N GLY A 104 3.52 -6.17 13.74
CA GLY A 104 4.72 -5.37 13.81
C GLY A 104 5.09 -4.66 12.50
N LEU A 105 4.35 -4.90 11.41
CA LEU A 105 4.60 -4.25 10.14
C LEU A 105 4.25 -2.75 10.22
N PRO A 106 5.06 -1.87 9.59
CA PRO A 106 4.63 -0.51 9.30
C PRO A 106 3.36 -0.53 8.44
N ASP A 107 2.46 0.42 8.69
CA ASP A 107 1.20 0.58 7.93
C ASP A 107 1.44 0.79 6.41
N SER A 108 2.65 1.17 6.01
CA SER A 108 3.06 1.35 4.61
C SER A 108 3.48 0.06 3.89
N LEU A 109 3.58 -1.08 4.58
CA LEU A 109 3.97 -2.35 3.98
C LEU A 109 2.77 -3.28 3.83
N ALA A 110 2.49 -3.65 2.57
CA ALA A 110 1.50 -4.63 2.21
C ALA A 110 1.89 -6.02 2.76
N PRO A 111 0.98 -6.75 3.42
CA PRO A 111 1.28 -8.04 4.04
C PRO A 111 1.27 -9.22 3.05
N GLU A 112 0.56 -9.12 1.92
CA GLU A 112 0.36 -10.18 0.91
C GLU A 112 1.68 -10.79 0.41
N PRO A 113 2.75 -10.02 0.12
CA PRO A 113 4.03 -10.58 -0.30
C PRO A 113 4.64 -11.56 0.71
N ILE A 114 4.31 -11.44 2.00
CA ILE A 114 4.79 -12.38 3.03
C ILE A 114 4.11 -13.73 2.86
N PHE A 115 2.79 -13.75 2.68
CA PHE A 115 2.03 -14.98 2.46
C PHE A 115 2.47 -15.69 1.16
N VAL A 116 2.62 -14.93 0.07
CA VAL A 116 3.10 -15.47 -1.21
C VAL A 116 4.51 -16.05 -1.08
N SER A 117 5.41 -15.36 -0.37
CA SER A 117 6.78 -15.86 -0.15
C SER A 117 6.80 -17.16 0.64
N TRP A 118 5.89 -17.33 1.61
CA TRP A 118 5.76 -18.58 2.36
C TRP A 118 5.15 -19.69 1.52
N LEU A 119 4.16 -19.42 0.68
CA LEU A 119 3.63 -20.42 -0.26
C LEU A 119 4.68 -20.87 -1.27
N ASP A 120 5.44 -19.95 -1.85
CA ASP A 120 6.56 -20.27 -2.74
C ASP A 120 7.62 -21.11 -2.03
N TYR A 121 7.88 -20.84 -0.75
CA TYR A 121 8.76 -21.67 0.06
C TYR A 121 8.24 -23.09 0.23
N LEU A 122 6.94 -23.26 0.50
CA LEU A 122 6.33 -24.58 0.64
C LEU A 122 6.34 -25.34 -0.69
N ASN A 123 6.05 -24.67 -1.80
CA ASN A 123 6.18 -25.24 -3.16
C ASN A 123 7.62 -25.69 -3.43
N PHE A 124 8.61 -24.86 -3.08
CA PHE A 124 10.03 -25.24 -3.17
C PHE A 124 10.36 -26.47 -2.32
N LEU A 125 9.84 -26.58 -1.10
CA LEU A 125 10.05 -27.75 -0.26
C LEU A 125 9.41 -29.01 -0.84
N GLU A 126 8.18 -28.90 -1.37
CA GLU A 126 7.45 -30.00 -1.99
C GLU A 126 8.15 -30.51 -3.25
N GLU A 127 8.47 -29.62 -4.19
CA GLU A 127 9.11 -29.99 -5.46
C GLU A 127 10.50 -30.61 -5.28
N ARG A 128 11.16 -30.32 -4.15
CA ARG A 128 12.49 -30.85 -3.81
C ARG A 128 12.44 -32.03 -2.84
N ASP A 129 11.25 -32.52 -2.48
CA ASP A 129 11.05 -33.59 -1.50
C ASP A 129 11.76 -33.30 -0.15
N LEU A 130 11.68 -32.05 0.32
CA LEU A 130 12.38 -31.58 1.51
C LEU A 130 11.51 -31.49 2.76
N TRP A 131 10.18 -31.66 2.66
CA TRP A 131 9.29 -31.67 3.82
C TRP A 131 9.55 -32.89 4.72
N GLU A 132 9.63 -32.66 6.03
CA GLU A 132 9.94 -33.66 7.07
C GLU A 132 8.76 -33.94 8.02
N GLY A 133 7.75 -33.05 8.05
CA GLY A 133 6.53 -33.19 8.85
C GLY A 133 5.49 -34.14 8.22
N GLU A 134 4.30 -34.22 8.83
CA GLU A 134 3.19 -34.99 8.25
C GLU A 134 2.59 -34.25 7.04
N ALA A 135 2.04 -35.00 6.08
CA ALA A 135 1.43 -34.41 4.88
C ALA A 135 0.17 -33.59 5.21
N GLU A 136 -0.57 -33.98 6.25
CA GLU A 136 -1.74 -33.24 6.74
C GLU A 136 -1.34 -31.86 7.27
N ASP A 137 -0.20 -31.76 7.96
CA ASP A 137 0.32 -30.48 8.49
C ASP A 137 0.81 -29.56 7.36
N PHE A 138 1.42 -30.14 6.31
CA PHE A 138 1.81 -29.39 5.11
C PHE A 138 0.60 -28.76 4.41
N GLU A 139 -0.44 -29.56 4.18
CA GLU A 139 -1.65 -29.10 3.51
C GLU A 139 -2.38 -28.05 4.34
N ALA A 140 -2.52 -28.27 5.66
CA ALA A 140 -3.17 -27.30 6.54
C ALA A 140 -2.41 -25.96 6.61
N LEU A 141 -1.08 -25.99 6.53
CA LEU A 141 -0.26 -24.78 6.46
C LEU A 141 -0.47 -24.02 5.15
N ARG A 142 -0.56 -24.75 4.02
CA ARG A 142 -0.90 -24.16 2.72
C ARG A 142 -2.29 -23.56 2.74
N GLU A 143 -3.30 -24.31 3.17
CA GLU A 143 -4.70 -23.87 3.25
C GLU A 143 -4.82 -22.60 4.10
N MET A 144 -4.17 -22.54 5.26
CA MET A 144 -4.17 -21.32 6.10
C MET A 144 -3.61 -20.09 5.38
N LEU A 145 -2.54 -20.24 4.60
CA LEU A 145 -1.92 -19.14 3.85
C LEU A 145 -2.76 -18.75 2.62
N GLU A 146 -3.28 -19.74 1.90
CA GLU A 146 -4.16 -19.56 0.73
C GLU A 146 -5.50 -18.91 1.14
N ASP A 147 -6.18 -19.40 2.18
CA ASP A 147 -7.41 -18.81 2.72
C ASP A 147 -7.23 -17.33 3.12
N THR A 148 -6.06 -16.99 3.66
CA THR A 148 -5.78 -15.60 4.03
C THR A 148 -5.58 -14.72 2.80
N LEU A 149 -4.89 -15.24 1.77
CA LEU A 149 -4.75 -14.56 0.48
C LEU A 149 -6.06 -14.41 -0.26
N ASP A 150 -6.92 -15.42 -0.23
CA ASP A 150 -8.28 -15.35 -0.77
C ASP A 150 -9.10 -14.29 -0.03
N GLY A 151 -8.95 -14.17 1.30
CA GLY A 151 -9.55 -13.09 2.09
C GLY A 151 -9.10 -11.69 1.66
N PHE A 152 -7.82 -11.50 1.33
CA PHE A 152 -7.34 -10.24 0.75
C PHE A 152 -7.95 -9.98 -0.63
N ALA A 153 -7.98 -11.00 -1.50
CA ALA A 153 -8.55 -10.89 -2.83
C ALA A 153 -10.07 -10.60 -2.82
N GLU A 154 -10.82 -11.18 -1.87
CA GLU A 154 -12.23 -10.86 -1.65
C GLU A 154 -12.42 -9.40 -1.20
N GLY A 155 -11.61 -8.92 -0.24
CA GLY A 155 -11.63 -7.53 0.19
C GLY A 155 -11.30 -6.55 -0.94
N ASP A 156 -10.32 -6.88 -1.77
CA ASP A 156 -9.93 -6.12 -2.96
C ASP A 156 -11.02 -6.11 -4.03
N ALA A 157 -11.74 -7.23 -4.22
CA ALA A 157 -12.88 -7.29 -5.12
C ALA A 157 -14.02 -6.40 -4.64
N GLU A 158 -14.33 -6.42 -3.34
CA GLU A 158 -15.39 -5.59 -2.76
C GLU A 158 -15.07 -4.08 -2.86
N ILE A 159 -13.83 -3.67 -2.55
CA ILE A 159 -13.44 -2.26 -2.69
C ILE A 159 -13.43 -1.83 -4.16
N CYS A 160 -13.04 -2.72 -5.08
CA CYS A 160 -13.11 -2.46 -6.52
C CYS A 160 -14.55 -2.23 -6.99
N GLU A 161 -15.48 -3.10 -6.58
CA GLU A 161 -16.91 -2.94 -6.91
C GLU A 161 -17.42 -1.61 -6.37
N LEU A 162 -17.13 -1.31 -5.10
CA LEU A 162 -17.54 -0.06 -4.46
C LEU A 162 -16.99 1.17 -5.21
N LEU A 163 -15.69 1.18 -5.55
CA LEU A 163 -15.05 2.30 -6.23
C LEU A 163 -15.53 2.46 -7.68
N ARG A 164 -15.84 1.37 -8.40
CA ARG A 164 -16.41 1.44 -9.75
C ARG A 164 -17.82 2.04 -9.79
N GLU A 165 -18.57 1.93 -8.69
CA GLU A 165 -19.90 2.53 -8.58
C GLU A 165 -19.88 4.03 -8.27
N THR A 166 -18.71 4.59 -7.94
CA THR A 166 -18.57 6.01 -7.59
C THR A 166 -18.66 6.96 -8.79
N GLU A 167 -19.08 8.20 -8.54
CA GLU A 167 -19.01 9.26 -9.55
C GLU A 167 -17.55 9.62 -9.89
N LEU A 168 -16.62 9.45 -8.93
CA LEU A 168 -15.19 9.61 -9.19
C LEU A 168 -14.72 8.74 -10.34
N PHE A 169 -15.04 7.44 -10.30
CA PHE A 169 -14.65 6.50 -11.37
C PHE A 169 -15.18 6.96 -12.73
N ASN A 170 -16.44 7.37 -12.81
CA ASN A 170 -17.03 7.87 -14.05
C ASN A 170 -16.30 9.12 -14.57
N LYS A 171 -15.92 10.04 -13.69
CA LYS A 171 -15.19 11.27 -14.04
C LYS A 171 -13.77 10.98 -14.51
N VAL A 172 -13.04 10.11 -13.81
CA VAL A 172 -11.66 9.74 -14.18
C VAL A 172 -11.67 8.97 -15.51
N LYS A 173 -12.60 8.03 -15.70
CA LYS A 173 -12.79 7.33 -16.97
C LYS A 173 -13.10 8.30 -18.12
N ALA A 174 -14.01 9.26 -17.91
CA ALA A 174 -14.32 10.28 -18.91
C ALA A 174 -13.13 11.20 -19.21
N PHE A 175 -12.33 11.54 -18.19
CA PHE A 175 -11.11 12.30 -18.35
C PHE A 175 -10.07 11.55 -19.18
N ALA A 176 -9.82 10.27 -18.85
CA ALA A 176 -8.90 9.41 -19.59
C ALA A 176 -9.31 9.26 -21.06
N LEU A 177 -10.59 8.97 -21.33
CA LEU A 177 -11.14 8.94 -22.69
C LEU A 177 -10.97 10.28 -23.43
N ALA A 178 -11.05 11.40 -22.71
CA ALA A 178 -10.86 12.73 -23.28
C ALA A 178 -9.38 13.10 -23.49
N LEU A 179 -8.42 12.39 -22.89
CA LEU A 179 -7.00 12.58 -23.23
C LEU A 179 -6.69 12.00 -24.61
N GLY A 180 -7.21 10.82 -24.95
CA GLY A 180 -6.93 10.14 -26.22
C GLY A 180 -5.42 9.92 -26.42
N ASP A 181 -4.88 10.30 -27.58
CA ASP A 181 -3.43 10.22 -27.88
C ASP A 181 -2.56 11.19 -27.06
N GLY A 182 -3.15 11.91 -26.10
CA GLY A 182 -2.49 12.84 -25.19
C GLY A 182 -2.80 14.31 -25.44
N VAL A 183 -2.45 15.14 -24.46
CA VAL A 183 -2.61 16.61 -24.50
C VAL A 183 -1.31 17.30 -24.13
N ASP A 184 -0.77 18.11 -25.05
CA ASP A 184 0.33 19.02 -24.79
C ASP A 184 -0.21 20.33 -24.18
N MET A 185 0.13 20.56 -22.91
CA MET A 185 -0.29 21.75 -22.16
C MET A 185 0.45 23.02 -22.60
N SER A 186 1.56 22.89 -23.32
CA SER A 186 2.32 24.01 -23.88
C SER A 186 1.94 24.39 -25.31
N ASP A 187 1.07 23.60 -25.96
CA ASP A 187 0.64 23.87 -27.33
C ASP A 187 -0.43 24.99 -27.39
N ASP A 188 -0.02 26.20 -27.72
CA ASP A 188 -0.90 27.36 -27.92
C ASP A 188 -1.63 27.36 -29.28
N SER A 189 -1.48 26.31 -30.09
CA SER A 189 -2.18 26.20 -31.36
C SER A 189 -3.69 25.96 -31.20
N GLU A 190 -4.43 26.09 -32.30
CA GLU A 190 -5.85 25.73 -32.34
C GLU A 190 -6.08 24.23 -32.02
N VAL A 191 -5.09 23.37 -32.29
CA VAL A 191 -5.14 21.94 -31.99
C VAL A 191 -5.02 21.71 -30.48
N GLY A 192 -3.98 22.27 -29.85
CA GLY A 192 -3.80 22.21 -28.40
C GLY A 192 -4.98 22.83 -27.63
N SER A 193 -5.48 23.98 -28.09
CA SER A 193 -6.67 24.61 -27.50
C SER A 193 -7.92 23.71 -27.58
N LYS A 194 -8.14 23.02 -28.71
CA LYS A 194 -9.24 22.05 -28.85
C LYS A 194 -9.06 20.83 -27.95
N ALA A 195 -7.83 20.34 -27.81
CA ALA A 195 -7.50 19.21 -26.94
C ALA A 195 -7.77 19.54 -25.46
N ARG A 196 -7.30 20.69 -24.97
CA ARG A 196 -7.59 21.18 -23.60
C ARG A 196 -9.09 21.41 -23.38
N ALA A 197 -9.77 22.02 -24.35
CA ALA A 197 -11.22 22.24 -24.28
C ALA A 197 -12.03 20.93 -24.20
N ARG A 198 -11.57 19.88 -24.89
CA ARG A 198 -12.18 18.54 -24.84
C ARG A 198 -12.10 17.95 -23.43
N VAL A 199 -10.92 18.01 -22.81
CA VAL A 199 -10.70 17.54 -21.42
C VAL A 199 -11.60 18.29 -20.43
N LEU A 200 -11.61 19.63 -20.50
CA LEU A 200 -12.46 20.46 -19.63
C LEU A 200 -13.95 20.15 -19.81
N THR A 201 -14.39 19.94 -21.06
CA THR A 201 -15.79 19.59 -21.35
C THR A 201 -16.16 18.22 -20.78
N ALA A 202 -15.24 17.25 -20.79
CA ALA A 202 -15.47 15.93 -20.19
C ALA A 202 -15.70 16.00 -18.67
N LEU A 203 -15.11 17.00 -18.02
CA LEU A 203 -15.34 17.31 -16.60
C LEU A 203 -16.61 18.12 -16.34
N GLY A 204 -17.36 18.51 -17.38
CA GLY A 204 -18.55 19.34 -17.28
C GLY A 204 -18.26 20.84 -17.14
N LEU A 205 -17.03 21.27 -17.43
CA LEU A 205 -16.64 22.68 -17.41
C LEU A 205 -16.86 23.30 -18.80
N ASP A 206 -17.32 24.55 -18.85
CA ASP A 206 -17.38 25.33 -20.10
C ASP A 206 -16.02 26.00 -20.34
N PRO A 207 -15.23 25.57 -21.34
CA PRO A 207 -13.90 26.13 -21.58
C PRO A 207 -13.93 27.62 -21.92
N LYS A 208 -15.06 28.13 -22.43
CA LYS A 208 -15.21 29.55 -22.80
C LYS A 208 -15.54 30.45 -21.61
N ALA A 209 -16.02 29.87 -20.51
CA ALA A 209 -16.35 30.59 -19.30
C ALA A 209 -15.17 30.69 -18.33
N LEU A 210 -14.07 29.97 -18.59
CA LEU A 210 -12.88 29.95 -17.75
C LEU A 210 -11.96 31.13 -18.07
N ASP A 211 -11.45 31.75 -17.01
CA ASP A 211 -10.40 32.75 -17.09
C ASP A 211 -9.04 32.05 -17.20
N ALA A 212 -8.30 32.33 -18.27
CA ALA A 212 -7.00 31.71 -18.54
C ALA A 212 -5.90 32.15 -17.56
N ASP A 213 -6.09 33.29 -16.89
CA ASP A 213 -5.14 33.82 -15.91
C ASP A 213 -5.49 33.40 -14.47
N ALA A 214 -6.62 32.72 -14.26
CA ALA A 214 -7.05 32.22 -12.96
C ALA A 214 -6.49 30.82 -12.65
N PRO A 215 -6.40 30.42 -11.37
CA PRO A 215 -6.07 29.04 -11.00
C PRO A 215 -7.02 28.04 -11.66
N ALA A 216 -6.52 26.82 -11.89
CA ALA A 216 -7.33 25.74 -12.44
C ALA A 216 -8.59 25.51 -11.57
N PRO A 217 -9.75 25.22 -12.19
CA PRO A 217 -10.95 24.88 -11.44
C PRO A 217 -10.72 23.68 -10.52
N LEU A 218 -11.21 23.73 -9.29
CA LEU A 218 -11.02 22.66 -8.31
C LEU A 218 -11.46 21.28 -8.82
N VAL A 219 -12.56 21.21 -9.58
CA VAL A 219 -13.00 19.96 -10.23
C VAL A 219 -11.91 19.36 -11.13
N PHE A 220 -11.20 20.20 -11.89
CA PHE A 220 -10.06 19.74 -12.68
C PHE A 220 -8.94 19.25 -11.77
N THR A 221 -8.56 20.02 -10.75
CA THR A 221 -7.51 19.64 -9.79
C THR A 221 -7.78 18.30 -9.12
N TYR A 222 -9.01 18.05 -8.70
CA TYR A 222 -9.39 16.80 -8.01
C TYR A 222 -9.33 15.59 -8.95
N ILE A 223 -9.88 15.71 -10.16
CA ILE A 223 -9.83 14.61 -11.12
C ILE A 223 -8.42 14.41 -11.68
N TRP A 224 -7.65 15.48 -11.86
CA TRP A 224 -6.23 15.40 -12.20
C TRP A 224 -5.44 14.66 -11.12
N GLY A 225 -5.67 14.99 -9.84
CA GLY A 225 -5.04 14.32 -8.71
C GLY A 225 -5.32 12.81 -8.67
N ALA A 226 -6.55 12.41 -8.99
CA ALA A 226 -6.93 11.00 -9.13
C ALA A 226 -6.29 10.34 -10.35
N ALA A 227 -6.39 10.99 -11.52
CA ALA A 227 -5.94 10.44 -12.79
C ALA A 227 -4.42 10.25 -12.85
N ARG A 228 -3.63 11.19 -12.32
CA ARG A 228 -2.16 11.12 -12.30
C ARG A 228 -1.61 9.98 -11.44
N LEU A 229 -2.39 9.49 -10.48
CA LEU A 229 -2.00 8.37 -9.62
C LEU A 229 -2.55 7.04 -10.13
N SER A 230 -3.31 7.02 -11.22
CA SER A 230 -4.01 5.80 -11.64
C SER A 230 -3.90 5.46 -13.11
N VAL A 231 -3.95 6.44 -14.02
CA VAL A 231 -4.12 6.16 -15.47
C VAL A 231 -3.43 7.16 -16.39
N VAL A 232 -2.76 8.17 -15.82
CA VAL A 232 -2.14 9.24 -16.59
C VAL A 232 -0.68 9.39 -16.23
N ASP A 233 0.16 9.27 -17.26
CA ASP A 233 1.56 9.65 -17.22
C ASP A 233 1.73 11.13 -17.56
N PHE A 234 2.74 11.74 -16.93
CA PHE A 234 3.07 13.14 -17.11
C PHE A 234 4.58 13.33 -17.29
N ASP A 235 4.99 13.71 -18.51
CA ASP A 235 6.37 14.08 -18.84
C ASP A 235 6.41 15.54 -19.28
N GLY A 236 6.79 16.43 -18.35
CA GLY A 236 6.92 17.86 -18.62
C GLY A 236 5.58 18.52 -18.98
N PRO A 237 5.35 19.05 -20.19
CA PRO A 237 4.08 19.64 -20.57
C PRO A 237 3.06 18.62 -21.10
N MET A 238 3.45 17.36 -21.26
CA MET A 238 2.65 16.35 -21.95
C MET A 238 1.90 15.46 -20.95
N MET A 239 0.57 15.37 -21.11
CA MET A 239 -0.27 14.39 -20.41
C MET A 239 -0.64 13.26 -21.38
N THR A 240 -0.27 12.03 -21.05
CA THR A 240 -0.57 10.83 -21.85
C THR A 240 -1.19 9.74 -20.99
N LEU A 241 -1.91 8.82 -21.60
CA LEU A 241 -2.41 7.64 -20.89
C LEU A 241 -1.26 6.68 -20.62
N ASP A 242 -1.24 6.09 -19.43
CA ASP A 242 -0.50 4.84 -19.22
C ASP A 242 -1.34 3.71 -19.83
N GLU A 243 -0.84 3.09 -20.91
CA GLU A 243 -1.60 2.11 -21.69
C GLU A 243 -1.99 0.88 -20.84
N GLU A 244 -1.11 0.42 -19.95
CA GLU A 244 -1.38 -0.75 -19.11
C GLU A 244 -2.48 -0.46 -18.08
N SER A 245 -2.35 0.65 -17.35
CA SER A 245 -3.37 1.04 -16.38
C SER A 245 -4.68 1.48 -17.03
N TYR A 246 -4.63 2.06 -18.23
CA TYR A 246 -5.82 2.43 -18.99
C TYR A 246 -6.64 1.21 -19.40
N ASP A 247 -5.98 0.18 -19.95
CA ASP A 247 -6.64 -1.07 -20.30
C ASP A 247 -7.26 -1.72 -19.05
N LEU A 248 -6.58 -1.69 -17.91
CA LEU A 248 -7.11 -2.21 -16.64
C LEU A 248 -8.28 -1.38 -16.06
N LEU A 249 -8.26 -0.06 -16.20
CA LEU A 249 -9.33 0.83 -15.71
C LEU A 249 -10.57 0.80 -16.62
N VAL A 250 -10.37 0.69 -17.94
CA VAL A 250 -11.44 0.81 -18.94
C VAL A 250 -12.01 -0.56 -19.33
N ASP A 251 -11.16 -1.57 -19.49
CA ASP A 251 -11.45 -2.88 -20.06
C ASP A 251 -11.06 -4.09 -19.15
N GLY A 252 -10.38 -3.86 -18.02
CA GLY A 252 -9.77 -4.91 -17.19
C GLY A 252 -10.73 -5.76 -16.35
N ASP A 253 -10.38 -7.05 -16.23
CA ASP A 253 -11.03 -8.00 -15.33
C ASP A 253 -10.89 -7.56 -13.85
N GLN A 254 -11.90 -7.90 -13.04
CA GLN A 254 -12.21 -7.23 -11.78
C GLN A 254 -11.08 -7.13 -10.74
N ALA A 255 -10.11 -8.06 -10.74
CA ALA A 255 -9.08 -8.20 -9.70
C ALA A 255 -7.76 -7.47 -10.01
N ALA A 256 -7.44 -7.17 -11.27
CA ALA A 256 -6.17 -6.51 -11.63
C ALA A 256 -6.22 -4.97 -11.48
N SER A 257 -7.33 -4.42 -10.99
CA SER A 257 -7.55 -2.97 -10.88
C SER A 257 -7.63 -2.44 -9.45
N ALA A 258 -7.45 -3.28 -8.41
CA ALA A 258 -7.65 -2.84 -7.02
C ALA A 258 -6.68 -1.72 -6.63
N GLN A 259 -5.40 -1.90 -6.91
CA GLN A 259 -4.39 -0.88 -6.69
C GLN A 259 -4.70 0.40 -7.48
N ILE A 260 -4.99 0.29 -8.77
CA ILE A 260 -5.29 1.44 -9.64
C ILE A 260 -6.51 2.23 -9.13
N LEU A 261 -7.59 1.54 -8.74
CA LEU A 261 -8.80 2.18 -8.22
C LEU A 261 -8.55 2.78 -6.83
N PHE A 262 -7.77 2.10 -6.00
CA PHE A 262 -7.35 2.61 -4.70
C PHE A 262 -6.54 3.89 -4.85
N GLU A 263 -5.51 3.89 -5.70
CA GLU A 263 -4.66 5.06 -5.99
C GLU A 263 -5.44 6.20 -6.63
N MET A 264 -6.41 5.90 -7.51
CA MET A 264 -7.36 6.88 -8.04
C MET A 264 -8.10 7.59 -6.90
N ALA A 265 -8.65 6.83 -5.95
CA ALA A 265 -9.40 7.38 -4.83
C ALA A 265 -8.49 8.15 -3.87
N VAL A 266 -7.30 7.64 -3.57
CA VAL A 266 -6.27 8.31 -2.77
C VAL A 266 -5.87 9.65 -3.41
N GLY A 267 -5.61 9.66 -4.70
CA GLY A 267 -5.23 10.87 -5.44
C GLY A 267 -6.32 11.94 -5.43
N CYS A 268 -7.58 11.53 -5.48
CA CYS A 268 -8.71 12.43 -5.27
C CYS A 268 -8.67 13.05 -3.86
N VAL A 269 -8.49 12.25 -2.81
CA VAL A 269 -8.43 12.71 -1.41
C VAL A 269 -7.25 13.67 -1.19
N GLN A 270 -6.06 13.32 -1.68
CA GLN A 270 -4.87 14.19 -1.60
C GLN A 270 -5.13 15.55 -2.23
N ALA A 271 -5.74 15.59 -3.42
CA ALA A 271 -6.04 16.83 -4.12
C ALA A 271 -7.10 17.68 -3.41
N HIS A 272 -7.95 17.11 -2.56
CA HIS A 272 -8.86 17.88 -1.69
C HIS A 272 -8.13 18.44 -0.45
N LEU A 273 -7.19 17.67 0.10
CA LEU A 273 -6.38 18.02 1.26
C LEU A 273 -5.37 19.13 0.99
N ASN A 274 -4.71 19.11 -0.18
CA ASN A 274 -3.84 20.19 -0.63
C ASN A 274 -4.01 20.44 -2.14
N PRO A 275 -5.01 21.24 -2.56
CA PRO A 275 -5.31 21.45 -3.98
C PRO A 275 -4.21 22.16 -4.76
N ALA A 276 -3.42 23.01 -4.10
CA ALA A 276 -2.33 23.74 -4.75
C ALA A 276 -1.00 22.97 -4.71
N PHE A 277 -0.88 21.95 -3.85
CA PHE A 277 0.40 21.33 -3.48
C PHE A 277 1.45 22.38 -3.08
N ASP A 278 1.01 23.42 -2.38
CA ASP A 278 1.84 24.49 -1.83
C ASP A 278 2.01 24.31 -0.31
N VAL A 279 3.06 24.94 0.25
CA VAL A 279 3.43 24.85 1.67
C VAL A 279 3.30 26.21 2.35
N THR A 280 2.09 26.78 2.31
CA THR A 280 1.81 28.01 3.07
C THR A 280 1.09 27.71 4.38
N LEU A 281 1.18 28.64 5.35
CA LEU A 281 0.42 28.55 6.60
C LEU A 281 -1.09 28.46 6.40
N ARG A 282 -1.60 28.88 5.23
CA ARG A 282 -3.02 28.76 4.89
C ARG A 282 -3.36 27.35 4.40
N ASP A 283 -2.49 26.75 3.60
CA ASP A 283 -2.68 25.40 3.05
C ASP A 283 -2.57 24.36 4.16
N GLU A 284 -1.59 24.52 5.04
CA GLU A 284 -1.45 23.71 6.27
C GLU A 284 -2.71 23.84 7.15
N ALA A 285 -3.24 25.06 7.31
CA ALA A 285 -4.48 25.29 8.04
C ALA A 285 -5.68 24.58 7.40
N HIS A 286 -5.83 24.63 6.08
CA HIS A 286 -6.88 23.93 5.34
C HIS A 286 -6.75 22.41 5.50
N TYR A 287 -5.54 21.88 5.30
CA TYR A 287 -5.21 20.47 5.51
C TYR A 287 -5.61 19.99 6.91
N LEU A 288 -5.16 20.69 7.97
CA LEU A 288 -5.45 20.30 9.35
C LEU A 288 -6.95 20.32 9.67
N VAL A 289 -7.69 21.28 9.12
CA VAL A 289 -9.16 21.35 9.29
C VAL A 289 -9.87 20.24 8.54
N LEU A 290 -9.55 20.02 7.26
CA LEU A 290 -10.17 18.96 6.47
C LEU A 290 -9.81 17.57 6.99
N ARG A 291 -8.55 17.32 7.35
CA ARG A 291 -8.11 16.09 8.01
C ARG A 291 -8.94 15.79 9.25
N ASN A 292 -9.21 16.80 10.09
CA ASN A 292 -10.01 16.59 11.29
C ASN A 292 -11.45 16.18 10.96
N LEU A 293 -12.07 16.81 9.95
CA LEU A 293 -13.40 16.44 9.48
C LEU A 293 -13.43 15.01 8.91
N LEU A 294 -12.43 14.63 8.13
CA LEU A 294 -12.29 13.28 7.58
C LEU A 294 -12.11 12.23 8.69
N VAL A 295 -11.23 12.48 9.66
CA VAL A 295 -11.03 11.58 10.82
C VAL A 295 -12.31 11.44 11.64
N THR A 296 -13.07 12.51 11.84
CA THR A 296 -14.38 12.44 12.50
C THR A 296 -15.37 11.62 11.67
N ALA A 297 -15.40 11.78 10.34
CA ALA A 297 -16.24 10.97 9.47
C ALA A 297 -15.86 9.48 9.47
N SER A 298 -14.56 9.14 9.54
CA SER A 298 -14.08 7.76 9.58
C SER A 298 -14.35 7.08 10.93
N THR A 299 -14.21 7.81 12.04
CA THR A 299 -14.24 7.23 13.39
C THR A 299 -15.58 7.40 14.10
N GLY A 300 -16.44 8.30 13.61
CA GLY A 300 -17.67 8.73 14.30
C GLY A 300 -17.42 9.49 15.60
N ARG A 301 -16.16 9.89 15.88
CA ARG A 301 -15.78 10.60 17.10
C ARG A 301 -15.54 12.08 16.79
N ASP A 302 -16.20 12.95 17.53
CA ASP A 302 -16.00 14.39 17.44
C ASP A 302 -14.54 14.75 17.76
N GLY A 303 -13.89 15.50 16.86
CA GLY A 303 -12.56 16.05 17.08
C GLY A 303 -12.55 17.21 18.09
N ASP A 304 -11.37 17.52 18.63
CA ASP A 304 -11.17 18.73 19.47
C ASP A 304 -11.12 20.00 18.60
N LEU A 305 -12.30 20.47 18.17
CA LEU A 305 -12.46 21.64 17.32
C LEU A 305 -11.92 22.93 17.98
N GLU A 306 -12.06 23.07 19.30
CA GLU A 306 -11.53 24.24 20.02
C GLU A 306 -9.99 24.21 20.10
N GLY A 307 -9.40 23.03 20.35
CA GLY A 307 -7.95 22.82 20.31
C GLY A 307 -7.38 23.08 18.92
N LEU A 308 -8.01 22.54 17.88
CA LEU A 308 -7.63 22.77 16.49
C LEU A 308 -7.70 24.25 16.11
N ARG A 309 -8.81 24.93 16.44
CA ARG A 309 -8.98 26.37 16.20
C ARG A 309 -7.93 27.22 16.93
N ARG A 310 -7.49 26.79 18.13
CA ARG A 310 -6.39 27.44 18.86
C ARG A 310 -5.04 27.22 18.18
N ASN A 311 -4.77 26.01 17.68
CA ASN A 311 -3.49 25.65 17.06
C ASN A 311 -3.30 26.32 15.71
N VAL A 312 -4.31 26.27 14.84
CA VAL A 312 -4.30 26.89 13.50
C VAL A 312 -4.41 28.42 13.58
N GLY A 313 -4.95 28.93 14.68
CA GLY A 313 -5.26 30.33 14.89
C GLY A 313 -6.69 30.67 14.41
N PRO A 314 -7.49 31.38 15.23
CA PRO A 314 -8.90 31.67 14.94
C PRO A 314 -9.17 32.25 13.55
N LYS A 315 -8.34 33.19 13.11
CA LYS A 315 -8.51 33.87 11.81
C LYS A 315 -8.35 32.90 10.63
N ASN A 316 -7.36 32.01 10.69
CA ASN A 316 -7.10 31.07 9.61
C ASN A 316 -8.16 29.97 9.61
N TYR A 317 -8.46 29.41 10.79
CA TYR A 317 -9.51 28.40 10.97
C TYR A 317 -10.87 28.88 10.43
N ASP A 318 -11.33 30.06 10.87
CA ASP A 318 -12.63 30.61 10.47
C ASP A 318 -12.67 30.92 8.96
N ALA A 319 -11.51 31.15 8.33
CA ALA A 319 -11.40 31.41 6.89
C ALA A 319 -11.39 30.14 6.04
N VAL A 320 -10.77 29.05 6.51
CA VAL A 320 -10.66 27.78 5.73
C VAL A 320 -11.80 26.81 6.02
N LEU A 321 -12.49 26.93 7.16
CA LEU A 321 -13.57 26.01 7.51
C LEU A 321 -14.67 25.88 6.43
N PRO A 322 -15.17 26.97 5.80
CA PRO A 322 -16.15 26.85 4.72
C PRO A 322 -15.60 26.11 3.50
N GLU A 323 -14.30 26.27 3.19
CA GLU A 323 -13.62 25.59 2.08
C GLU A 323 -13.43 24.11 2.38
N ALA A 324 -13.03 23.76 3.60
CA ALA A 324 -12.94 22.38 4.05
C ALA A 324 -14.32 21.68 4.05
N GLN A 325 -15.38 22.38 4.44
CA GLN A 325 -16.74 21.85 4.36
C GLN A 325 -17.20 21.63 2.91
N ALA A 326 -16.88 22.57 2.00
CA ALA A 326 -17.13 22.38 0.57
C ALA A 326 -16.32 21.21 0.00
N ALA A 327 -15.11 20.97 0.49
CA ALA A 327 -14.31 19.80 0.11
C ALA A 327 -14.95 18.48 0.61
N MET A 328 -15.49 18.45 1.83
CA MET A 328 -16.27 17.30 2.32
C MET A 328 -17.50 17.04 1.44
N ASP A 329 -18.26 18.08 1.09
CA ASP A 329 -19.42 17.96 0.19
C ASP A 329 -19.02 17.51 -1.22
N SER A 330 -17.85 17.94 -1.70
CA SER A 330 -17.27 17.48 -2.97
C SER A 330 -16.94 15.98 -2.92
N LEU A 331 -16.31 15.50 -1.85
CA LEU A 331 -16.01 14.08 -1.65
C LEU A 331 -17.28 13.22 -1.51
N VAL A 332 -18.36 13.77 -0.94
CA VAL A 332 -19.70 13.15 -0.99
C VAL A 332 -20.20 13.06 -2.43
N GLY A 333 -20.07 14.15 -3.20
CA GLY A 333 -20.45 14.17 -4.62
C GLY A 333 -19.67 13.16 -5.48
N TYR A 334 -18.43 12.87 -5.10
CA TYR A 334 -17.59 11.84 -5.72
C TYR A 334 -17.90 10.42 -5.25
N GLY A 335 -18.76 10.23 -4.26
CA GLY A 335 -19.12 8.92 -3.72
C GLY A 335 -18.09 8.31 -2.77
N LEU A 336 -17.12 9.10 -2.27
CA LEU A 336 -16.13 8.64 -1.29
C LEU A 336 -16.58 8.83 0.16
N LEU A 337 -17.56 9.71 0.38
CA LEU A 337 -18.20 9.95 1.68
C LEU A 337 -19.73 9.84 1.52
N ALA A 338 -20.42 9.59 2.63
CA ALA A 338 -21.85 9.79 2.75
C ALA A 338 -22.16 10.98 3.66
N LYS A 339 -23.33 11.60 3.47
CA LYS A 339 -23.82 12.71 4.29
C LYS A 339 -25.28 12.48 4.68
N ASP A 340 -25.56 12.51 5.98
CA ASP A 340 -26.91 12.53 6.53
C ASP A 340 -27.10 13.81 7.37
N GLY A 341 -27.91 14.74 6.85
CA GLY A 341 -28.03 16.08 7.41
C GLY A 341 -26.68 16.80 7.44
N ASP A 342 -26.18 17.10 8.64
CA ASP A 342 -24.89 17.78 8.86
C ASP A 342 -23.75 16.80 9.20
N THR A 343 -24.03 15.49 9.24
CA THR A 343 -23.06 14.45 9.63
C THR A 343 -22.50 13.75 8.40
N TYR A 344 -21.17 13.66 8.34
CA TYR A 344 -20.45 12.88 7.34
C TYR A 344 -20.08 11.51 7.89
N SER A 345 -20.07 10.49 7.03
CA SER A 345 -19.64 9.14 7.37
C SER A 345 -18.92 8.49 6.19
N ILE A 346 -18.15 7.45 6.47
CA ILE A 346 -17.37 6.69 5.47
C ILE A 346 -17.79 5.22 5.53
N ASP A 347 -17.90 4.57 4.37
CA ASP A 347 -17.99 3.10 4.30
C ASP A 347 -16.69 2.52 4.85
N GLU A 348 -16.76 1.58 5.78
CA GLU A 348 -15.56 1.07 6.47
C GLU A 348 -14.47 0.57 5.52
N ARG A 349 -14.86 0.05 4.35
CA ARG A 349 -13.95 -0.43 3.30
C ARG A 349 -13.17 0.70 2.61
N LEU A 350 -13.65 1.95 2.67
CA LEU A 350 -12.96 3.14 2.15
C LEU A 350 -12.11 3.87 3.20
N VAL A 351 -12.13 3.43 4.46
CA VAL A 351 -11.28 4.03 5.50
C VAL A 351 -9.78 3.98 5.12
N PRO A 352 -9.24 2.87 4.57
CA PRO A 352 -7.85 2.83 4.14
C PRO A 352 -7.50 3.88 3.07
N VAL A 353 -8.41 4.17 2.14
CA VAL A 353 -8.24 5.22 1.11
C VAL A 353 -8.08 6.60 1.75
N ILE A 354 -8.94 6.92 2.71
CA ILE A 354 -8.94 8.22 3.40
C ILE A 354 -7.69 8.37 4.26
N SER A 355 -7.31 7.31 4.97
CA SER A 355 -6.09 7.28 5.78
C SER A 355 -4.84 7.47 4.93
N ALA A 356 -4.71 6.73 3.82
CA ALA A 356 -3.58 6.85 2.92
C ALA A 356 -3.49 8.27 2.33
N GLY A 357 -4.61 8.85 1.88
CA GLY A 357 -4.64 10.23 1.38
C GLY A 357 -4.20 11.27 2.42
N ILE A 358 -4.56 11.08 3.70
CA ILE A 358 -4.11 11.94 4.80
C ILE A 358 -2.60 11.78 5.01
N THR A 359 -2.11 10.54 5.13
CA THR A 359 -0.70 10.24 5.42
C THR A 359 0.25 10.78 4.34
N GLU A 360 -0.14 10.68 3.07
CA GLU A 360 0.67 11.20 1.96
C GLU A 360 0.81 12.72 2.00
N VAL A 361 -0.27 13.44 2.31
CA VAL A 361 -0.22 14.91 2.47
C VAL A 361 0.48 15.31 3.76
N GLU A 362 0.35 14.54 4.84
CA GLU A 362 1.10 14.73 6.10
C GLU A 362 2.60 14.68 5.83
N THR A 363 3.07 13.61 5.17
CA THR A 363 4.46 13.43 4.77
C THR A 363 4.96 14.60 3.91
N PHE A 364 4.17 15.07 2.94
CA PHE A 364 4.54 16.21 2.11
C PHE A 364 4.79 17.50 2.93
N PHE A 365 3.96 17.77 3.94
CA PHE A 365 4.17 18.91 4.83
C PHE A 365 5.40 18.71 5.73
N GLU A 366 5.59 17.50 6.28
CA GLU A 366 6.74 17.17 7.14
C GLU A 366 8.08 17.25 6.41
N GLU A 367 8.14 16.84 5.15
CA GLU A 367 9.36 16.90 4.33
C GLU A 367 9.73 18.33 3.89
N ALA A 368 8.77 19.26 3.93
CA ALA A 368 8.97 20.65 3.56
C ALA A 368 9.49 21.54 4.71
N GLU A 369 9.44 21.05 5.96
CA GLU A 369 9.98 21.70 7.17
C GLU A 369 11.47 21.43 7.39
#